data_AF-A0A7C3JBJ1-F1
#
_entry.id   AF-A0A7C3JBJ1-F1
#
_cell.length_a   1.000
_cell.length_b   1.000
_cell.length_c   1.000
_cell.angle_alpha   90.00
_cell.angle_beta   90.00
_cell.angle_gamma   90.00
#
_symmetry.space_group_name_H-M   'P 1'
#
loop_
_entity.id
_entity.type
_entity.pdbx_description
1 polymer ?
#
loop_
_entity_poly.entity_id
_entity_poly.type
_entity_poly.pdbx_seq_one_letter_code
_entity_poly.pdbx_strand_id
1 'polypeptide(L)'
;MLRICQRYTNSLQKQRIADEGNAVYRDVVQAIAKGAASPEAQARVERWRRHIEYFWKPNDAQLMGLANGYNDDPCFKANLDKIHPELAPFIREAVRVYVNRRMK
;
A
#
# COMPACT_ATOMS: atom_id res chain seq x y z
N MET A 1 -12.88 39.55 -10.61
CA MET A 1 -13.62 38.28 -10.69
C MET A 1 -12.63 37.11 -10.59
N LEU A 2 -12.46 36.59 -9.37
CA LEU A 2 -11.84 35.33 -8.92
C LEU A 2 -10.70 34.68 -9.75
N ARG A 3 -9.44 35.00 -9.37
CA ARG A 3 -8.28 34.09 -9.54
C ARG A 3 -7.86 33.52 -8.19
N ILE A 4 -8.73 32.73 -7.55
CA ILE A 4 -8.44 32.06 -6.27
C ILE A 4 -8.33 30.52 -6.43
N CYS A 5 -8.68 29.95 -7.60
CA CYS A 5 -8.75 28.49 -7.77
C CYS A 5 -7.43 27.75 -8.14
N GLN A 6 -6.31 28.41 -8.39
CA GLN A 6 -5.06 27.69 -8.74
C GLN A 6 -4.22 27.24 -7.53
N ARG A 7 -4.62 27.59 -6.29
CA ARG A 7 -3.86 27.23 -5.07
C ARG A 7 -4.39 25.98 -4.35
N TYR A 8 -5.58 25.49 -4.72
CA TYR A 8 -6.21 24.31 -4.11
C TYR A 8 -5.75 22.97 -4.69
N THR A 9 -4.96 22.98 -5.78
CA THR A 9 -4.48 21.77 -6.46
C THR A 9 -3.57 20.93 -5.57
N ASN A 10 -2.88 21.53 -4.59
CA ASN A 10 -1.96 20.78 -3.74
C ASN A 10 -2.61 20.17 -2.48
N SER A 11 -3.60 20.82 -1.86
CA SER A 11 -4.23 20.28 -0.63
C SER A 11 -5.29 19.23 -0.94
N LEU A 12 -6.17 19.51 -1.92
CA LEU A 12 -7.21 18.57 -2.33
C LEU A 12 -6.62 17.31 -2.96
N GLN A 13 -5.57 17.44 -3.77
CA GLN A 13 -4.88 16.28 -4.33
C GLN A 13 -4.19 15.45 -3.26
N LYS A 14 -3.51 16.09 -2.29
CA LYS A 14 -2.92 15.38 -1.13
C LYS A 14 -3.98 14.65 -0.32
N GLN A 15 -5.12 15.29 -0.05
CA GLN A 15 -6.23 14.66 0.66
C GLN A 15 -6.75 13.45 -0.10
N ARG A 16 -6.97 13.58 -1.42
CA ARG A 16 -7.42 12.47 -2.27
C ARG A 16 -6.45 11.29 -2.24
N ILE A 17 -5.14 11.55 -2.33
CA ILE A 17 -4.11 10.50 -2.24
C ILE A 17 -4.14 9.85 -0.83
N ALA A 18 -4.26 10.64 0.24
CA ALA A 18 -4.36 10.10 1.60
C ALA A 18 -5.62 9.22 1.79
N ASP A 19 -6.78 9.68 1.31
CA ASP A 19 -8.04 8.93 1.39
C ASP A 19 -7.98 7.64 0.58
N GLU A 20 -7.37 7.70 -0.60
CA GLU A 20 -7.13 6.52 -1.43
C GLU A 20 -6.21 5.52 -0.72
N GLY A 21 -5.13 5.98 -0.10
CA GLY A 21 -4.20 5.14 0.67
C GLY A 21 -4.90 4.45 1.85
N ASN A 22 -5.72 5.18 2.59
CA ASN A 22 -6.54 4.60 3.66
C ASN A 22 -7.49 3.52 3.13
N ALA A 23 -8.12 3.75 1.97
CA ALA A 23 -8.98 2.75 1.33
C ALA A 23 -8.18 1.52 0.85
N VAL A 24 -6.97 1.72 0.31
CA VAL A 24 -6.06 0.63 -0.10
C VAL A 24 -5.74 -0.28 1.08
N TYR A 25 -5.33 0.27 2.22
CA TYR A 25 -5.00 -0.56 3.38
C TYR A 25 -6.22 -1.32 3.92
N ARG A 26 -7.40 -0.68 3.95
CA ARG A 26 -8.65 -1.37 4.33
C ARG A 26 -9.00 -2.52 3.38
N ASP A 27 -8.80 -2.35 2.08
CA ASP A 27 -9.01 -3.43 1.11
C ASP A 27 -8.05 -4.61 1.34
N VAL A 28 -6.79 -4.33 1.68
CA VAL A 28 -5.79 -5.35 2.00
C VAL A 28 -6.20 -6.12 3.27
N VAL A 29 -6.72 -5.44 4.29
CA VAL A 29 -7.23 -6.08 5.51
C VAL A 29 -8.35 -7.08 5.19
N GLN A 30 -9.28 -6.74 4.30
CA GLN A 30 -10.36 -7.66 3.90
C GLN A 30 -9.84 -8.92 3.19
N ALA A 31 -8.62 -8.90 2.64
CA ALA A 31 -8.00 -10.05 1.99
C ALA A 31 -7.24 -10.95 2.96
N ILE A 32 -7.02 -10.55 4.23
CA ILE A 32 -6.26 -11.33 5.21
C ILE A 32 -6.87 -12.72 5.38
N ALA A 33 -8.19 -12.80 5.61
CA ALA A 33 -8.90 -14.07 5.79
C ALA A 33 -8.87 -14.99 4.54
N LYS A 34 -8.55 -14.45 3.36
CA LYS A 34 -8.46 -15.22 2.11
C LYS A 34 -7.05 -15.79 1.87
N GLY A 35 -6.06 -15.34 2.65
CA GLY A 35 -4.67 -15.75 2.51
C GLY A 35 -3.90 -14.99 1.43
N ALA A 36 -2.59 -14.85 1.65
CA ALA A 36 -1.71 -13.97 0.87
C ALA A 36 -1.60 -14.33 -0.62
N ALA A 37 -1.77 -15.60 -0.97
CA ALA A 37 -1.69 -16.07 -2.36
C ALA A 37 -3.02 -16.02 -3.12
N SER A 38 -4.13 -15.69 -2.46
CA SER A 38 -5.44 -15.64 -3.10
C SER A 38 -5.48 -14.63 -4.27
N PRO A 39 -6.30 -14.87 -5.31
CA PRO A 39 -6.50 -13.90 -6.39
C PRO A 39 -6.88 -12.51 -5.86
N GLU A 40 -7.71 -12.46 -4.83
CA GLU A 40 -8.15 -11.20 -4.22
C GLU A 40 -7.01 -10.48 -3.50
N ALA A 41 -6.22 -11.17 -2.68
CA ALA A 41 -5.05 -10.56 -2.02
C ALA A 41 -4.09 -9.98 -3.05
N GLN A 42 -3.86 -10.70 -4.15
CA GLN A 42 -2.92 -10.30 -5.20
C GLN A 42 -3.44 -9.12 -6.02
N ALA A 43 -4.75 -9.03 -6.25
CA ALA A 43 -5.37 -7.84 -6.82
C ALA A 43 -5.24 -6.61 -5.88
N ARG A 44 -5.32 -6.80 -4.56
CA ARG A 44 -5.12 -5.71 -3.59
C ARG A 44 -3.67 -5.28 -3.48
N VAL A 45 -2.70 -6.20 -3.54
CA VAL A 45 -1.27 -5.88 -3.60
C VAL A 45 -0.94 -5.09 -4.86
N GLU A 46 -1.49 -5.46 -6.02
CA GLU A 46 -1.32 -4.66 -7.25
C GLU A 46 -1.88 -3.24 -7.05
N ARG A 47 -3.09 -3.11 -6.48
CA ARG A 47 -3.68 -1.79 -6.19
C ARG A 47 -2.79 -0.97 -5.24
N TRP A 48 -2.26 -1.60 -4.20
CA TRP A 48 -1.32 -0.97 -3.27
C TRP A 48 -0.01 -0.56 -3.93
N ARG A 49 0.58 -1.39 -4.78
CA ARG A 49 1.77 -1.06 -5.59
C ARG A 49 1.53 0.16 -6.47
N ARG A 50 0.39 0.23 -7.18
CA ARG A 50 0.01 1.40 -7.99
C ARG A 50 -0.16 2.65 -7.15
N HIS A 51 -0.71 2.53 -5.94
CA HIS A 51 -0.84 3.67 -5.04
C HIS A 51 0.53 4.24 -4.62
N ILE A 52 1.54 3.38 -4.42
CA ILE A 52 2.91 3.82 -4.13
C ILE A 52 3.50 4.66 -5.28
N GLU A 53 3.07 4.45 -6.53
CA GLU A 53 3.57 5.21 -7.70
C GLU A 53 3.29 6.72 -7.62
N TYR A 54 2.38 7.17 -6.74
CA TYR A 54 2.24 8.60 -6.42
C TYR A 54 3.48 9.20 -5.76
N PHE A 55 4.31 8.40 -5.10
CA PHE A 55 5.50 8.83 -4.37
C PHE A 55 6.78 8.50 -5.15
N TRP A 56 6.92 7.26 -5.61
CA TRP A 56 7.98 6.81 -6.50
C TRP A 56 7.57 5.48 -7.17
N LYS A 57 8.24 5.11 -8.27
CA LYS A 57 7.98 3.84 -8.97
C LYS A 57 8.97 2.75 -8.51
N PRO A 58 8.63 1.87 -7.55
CA PRO A 58 9.53 0.82 -7.10
C PRO A 58 9.70 -0.28 -8.16
N ASN A 59 10.91 -0.81 -8.27
CA ASN A 59 11.14 -2.13 -8.86
C ASN A 59 10.77 -3.25 -7.87
N ASP A 60 10.76 -4.50 -8.32
CA ASP A 60 10.30 -5.64 -7.52
C ASP A 60 11.16 -5.86 -6.25
N ALA A 61 12.47 -5.64 -6.32
CA ALA A 61 13.37 -5.74 -5.16
C ALA A 61 13.12 -4.62 -4.13
N GLN A 62 12.89 -3.39 -4.60
CA GLN A 62 12.53 -2.26 -3.75
C GLN A 62 11.16 -2.46 -3.09
N LEU A 63 10.21 -3.08 -3.80
CA LEU A 63 8.89 -3.40 -3.25
C LEU A 63 8.99 -4.43 -2.11
N MET A 64 9.84 -5.47 -2.27
CA MET A 64 10.16 -6.40 -1.19
C MET A 64 10.84 -5.71 -0.02
N GLY A 65 11.82 -4.84 -0.29
CA GLY A 65 12.50 -4.06 0.76
C GLY A 65 11.54 -3.20 1.57
N LEU A 66 10.57 -2.54 0.91
CA LEU A 66 9.52 -1.77 1.56
C LEU A 66 8.66 -2.65 2.49
N ALA A 67 8.23 -3.81 2.00
CA ALA A 67 7.38 -4.72 2.76
C ALA A 67 8.12 -5.33 3.98
N ASN A 68 9.43 -5.54 3.87
CA ASN A 68 10.28 -5.91 5.01
C ASN A 68 10.36 -4.75 6.02
N GLY A 69 10.61 -3.52 5.55
CA GLY A 69 10.67 -2.32 6.40
C GLY A 69 9.41 -2.09 7.24
N TYR A 70 8.22 -2.45 6.72
CA TYR A 70 6.97 -2.40 7.49
C TYR A 70 6.94 -3.31 8.73
N ASN A 71 7.78 -4.34 8.76
CA ASN A 71 7.88 -5.29 9.86
C ASN A 71 9.11 -5.00 10.75
N ASP A 72 10.21 -4.57 10.13
CA ASP A 72 11.51 -4.46 10.80
C ASP A 72 11.66 -3.12 11.56
N ASP A 73 10.99 -2.07 11.09
CA ASP A 73 10.98 -0.76 11.76
C ASP A 73 9.75 -0.62 12.68
N PRO A 74 9.94 -0.45 14.00
CA PRO A 74 8.84 -0.33 14.97
C PRO A 74 7.88 0.83 14.70
N CYS A 75 8.34 1.94 14.13
CA CYS A 75 7.49 3.10 13.83
C CYS A 75 6.50 2.77 12.70
N PHE A 76 6.96 2.09 11.65
CA PHE A 76 6.07 1.66 10.56
C PHE A 76 5.11 0.58 11.03
N LYS A 77 5.62 -0.41 11.77
CA LYS A 77 4.79 -1.47 12.33
C LYS A 77 3.69 -0.92 13.24
N ALA A 78 4.02 -0.02 14.16
CA ALA A 78 3.03 0.58 15.07
C ALA A 78 1.93 1.36 14.33
N ASN A 79 2.21 1.95 13.17
CA ASN A 79 1.20 2.64 12.37
C ASN A 79 0.28 1.66 11.63
N LEU A 80 0.81 0.55 11.13
CA LEU A 80 0.01 -0.50 10.48
C LEU A 80 -0.83 -1.29 11.50
N ASP A 81 -0.30 -1.51 12.71
CA ASP A 81 -1.00 -2.19 13.80
C ASP A 81 -2.25 -1.42 14.26
N LYS A 82 -2.27 -0.07 14.15
CA LYS A 82 -3.48 0.74 14.37
C LYS A 82 -4.61 0.45 13.38
N ILE A 83 -4.28 -0.06 12.20
CA ILE A 83 -5.26 -0.45 11.17
C ILE A 83 -5.69 -1.89 11.41
N HIS A 84 -4.71 -2.81 11.49
CA HIS A 84 -4.93 -4.21 11.82
C HIS A 84 -3.60 -4.87 12.23
N PRO A 85 -3.54 -5.65 13.33
CA PRO A 85 -2.29 -6.20 13.85
C PRO A 85 -1.59 -7.19 12.89
N GLU A 86 -2.34 -7.84 12.00
CA GLU A 86 -1.80 -8.76 11.00
C GLU A 86 -1.42 -8.08 9.67
N LEU A 87 -1.62 -6.76 9.53
CA LEU A 87 -1.47 -6.09 8.24
C LEU A 87 -0.02 -6.10 7.73
N ALA A 88 0.94 -5.73 8.57
CA ALA A 88 2.36 -5.71 8.20
C ALA A 88 2.90 -7.10 7.79
N PRO A 89 2.71 -8.19 8.57
CA PRO A 89 3.18 -9.50 8.16
C PRO A 89 2.44 -10.00 6.91
N PHE A 90 1.14 -9.72 6.77
CA PHE A 90 0.37 -10.09 5.58
C PHE A 90 0.86 -9.40 4.31
N ILE A 91 1.13 -8.08 4.36
CA ILE A 91 1.69 -7.35 3.22
C ILE A 91 3.01 -7.98 2.78
N ARG A 92 3.92 -8.29 3.71
CA ARG A 92 5.20 -8.94 3.39
C ARG A 92 5.01 -10.27 2.68
N GLU A 93 4.10 -11.11 3.18
CA GLU A 93 3.82 -12.39 2.54
C GLU A 93 3.20 -12.24 1.15
N ALA A 94 2.22 -11.34 1.01
CA ALA A 94 1.50 -11.13 -0.23
C ALA A 94 2.40 -10.50 -1.31
N VAL A 95 3.27 -9.56 -0.93
CA VAL A 95 4.27 -8.95 -1.84
C VAL A 95 5.31 -9.98 -2.29
N ARG A 96 5.75 -10.88 -1.41
CA ARG A 96 6.64 -12.00 -1.78
C ARG A 96 6.02 -12.87 -2.87
N VAL A 97 4.74 -13.23 -2.72
CA VAL A 97 4.03 -13.99 -3.76
C VAL A 97 3.90 -13.19 -5.05
N TYR A 98 3.57 -11.90 -4.95
CA TYR A 98 3.38 -11.00 -6.08
C TYR A 98 4.65 -10.86 -6.92
N VAL A 99 5.79 -10.58 -6.28
CA VAL A 99 7.10 -10.48 -6.95
C VAL A 99 7.51 -11.81 -7.58
N ASN A 100 7.36 -12.92 -6.85
CA ASN A 100 7.68 -14.24 -7.40
C ASN A 100 6.85 -14.60 -8.64
N ARG A 101 5.62 -14.09 -8.78
CA ARG A 101 4.79 -14.30 -9.97
C ARG A 101 5.25 -13.47 -11.17
N ARG A 102 5.89 -12.32 -10.94
CA ARG A 102 6.37 -11.42 -12.00
C ARG A 102 7.74 -11.78 -12.54
N MET A 103 8.51 -12.54 -11.78
CA MET A 103 9.85 -13.01 -12.15
C MET A 103 9.85 -14.32 -12.96
N LYS A 104 8.68 -14.96 -13.12
CA LYS A 104 8.49 -16.13 -13.97
C LYS A 104 8.06 -15.71 -15.36
#